data_AF-A0A5S3SCW3-F1
#
_entry.id   AF-A0A5S3SCW3-F1
#
_cell.length_a   1.000
_cell.length_b   1.000
_cell.length_c   1.000
_cell.angle_alpha   90.00
_cell.angle_beta   90.00
_cell.angle_gamma   90.00
#
_symmetry.space_group_name_H-M   'P 1'
#
loop_
_entity.id
_entity.type
_entity.pdbx_description
1 polymer ?
#
loop_
_entity_poly.entity_id
_entity_poly.type
_entity_poly.pdbx_seq_one_letter_code
_entity_poly.pdbx_strand_id
1 'polypeptide(L)'
;MAGPQIIPEKITSPFQLMAAWFVMLVLLTSVLLTAASKIEKPDWAAGYLVIFTSGLVLLVIGCVTLMLTKFRPHLQDGKEYAQWLKDKGRYSEGVIVKENKTASTTFRNASQSINDNLSPITNVDINVVNIFDSGDMLKALKDNGLNADVYKPNNEPYDSHSSQEAIWLGYLVNPAVACRVIKTAVKQWPHLKYVHLSNDGGGDPPDEVHDQIFLGGSTNTAKELGLKKWTPQDFGKLSEFMNWDELHARVREKYS
;
A
#
# COMPACT_ATOMS: atom_id res chain seq x y z
N MET A 1 35.80 -29.76 -8.88
CA MET A 1 34.36 -29.66 -8.55
C MET A 1 34.00 -28.20 -8.61
N ALA A 2 33.22 -27.79 -9.61
CA ALA A 2 32.81 -26.39 -9.75
C ALA A 2 31.84 -26.06 -8.61
N GLY A 3 32.20 -25.08 -7.78
CA GLY A 3 31.33 -24.59 -6.71
C GLY A 3 30.06 -23.96 -7.29
N PRO A 4 29.01 -23.78 -6.46
CA PRO A 4 27.76 -23.15 -6.88
C PRO A 4 28.06 -21.77 -7.49
N GLN A 5 27.66 -21.55 -8.74
CA GLN A 5 27.75 -20.24 -9.37
C GLN A 5 26.75 -19.31 -8.68
N ILE A 6 27.25 -18.40 -7.85
CA ILE A 6 26.46 -17.34 -7.22
C ILE A 6 26.02 -16.40 -8.35
N ILE A 7 24.76 -16.46 -8.76
CA ILE A 7 24.17 -15.51 -9.73
C ILE A 7 23.80 -14.25 -8.95
N PRO A 8 24.49 -13.11 -9.13
CA PRO A 8 24.27 -11.90 -8.32
C PRO A 8 22.85 -11.35 -8.44
N GLU A 9 22.22 -11.56 -9.59
CA GLU A 9 20.89 -11.07 -9.94
C GLU A 9 19.75 -11.76 -9.17
N LYS A 10 20.03 -12.91 -8.53
CA LYS A 10 19.06 -13.61 -7.65
C LYS A 10 19.20 -13.24 -6.17
N ILE A 11 20.13 -12.36 -5.81
CA ILE A 11 20.31 -11.86 -4.44
C ILE A 11 19.36 -10.68 -4.21
N THR A 12 18.06 -10.95 -4.23
CA THR A 12 17.03 -9.93 -4.00
C THR A 12 16.41 -10.03 -2.61
N SER A 13 16.65 -11.14 -1.88
CA SER A 13 16.12 -11.28 -0.53
C SER A 13 17.03 -10.57 0.50
N PRO A 14 16.47 -9.72 1.38
CA PRO A 14 17.24 -9.02 2.41
C PRO A 14 18.09 -9.95 3.30
N PHE A 15 17.66 -11.20 3.47
CA PHE A 15 18.40 -12.23 4.21
C PHE A 15 19.72 -12.63 3.53
N GLN A 16 19.75 -12.74 2.20
CA GLN A 16 20.97 -13.09 1.47
C GLN A 16 21.97 -11.93 1.46
N LEU A 17 21.49 -10.69 1.41
CA LEU A 17 22.35 -9.51 1.57
C LEU A 17 23.03 -9.52 2.95
N MET A 18 22.30 -9.84 4.01
CA MET A 18 22.85 -9.99 5.37
C MET A 18 23.91 -11.09 5.48
N ALA A 19 23.69 -12.23 4.82
CA ALA A 19 24.68 -13.30 4.77
C ALA A 19 25.98 -12.85 4.07
N ALA A 20 25.88 -12.09 2.98
CA ALA A 20 27.04 -11.53 2.28
C ALA A 20 27.84 -10.56 3.17
N TRP A 21 27.14 -9.66 3.89
CA TRP A 21 27.77 -8.75 4.85
C TRP A 21 28.44 -9.49 6.03
N PHE A 22 27.85 -10.58 6.49
CA PHE A 22 28.45 -11.41 7.53
C PHE A 22 29.75 -12.09 7.06
N VAL A 23 29.76 -12.63 5.84
CA VAL A 23 30.99 -13.20 5.23
C VAL A 23 32.05 -12.12 5.08
N MET A 24 31.69 -10.93 4.61
CA MET A 24 32.61 -9.79 4.51
C MET A 24 33.17 -9.39 5.86
N LEU A 25 32.35 -9.38 6.92
CA LEU A 25 32.79 -9.08 8.28
C LEU A 25 33.79 -10.13 8.79
N VAL A 26 33.50 -11.43 8.62
CA VAL A 26 34.41 -12.51 9.04
C VAL A 26 35.76 -12.40 8.32
N LEU A 27 35.76 -12.06 7.03
CA LEU A 27 37.00 -11.82 6.28
C LEU A 27 37.76 -10.62 6.83
N LEU A 28 37.07 -9.50 7.07
CA LEU A 28 37.68 -8.26 7.56
C LEU A 28 38.26 -8.45 8.97
N THR A 29 37.54 -9.10 9.89
CA THR A 29 38.04 -9.38 11.24
C THR A 29 39.23 -10.34 11.21
N SER A 30 39.22 -11.34 10.34
CA SER A 30 40.35 -12.26 10.16
C SER A 30 41.61 -11.53 9.68
N VAL A 31 41.47 -10.60 8.73
CA VAL A 31 42.59 -9.78 8.23
C VAL A 31 43.12 -8.85 9.33
N LEU A 32 42.24 -8.18 10.08
CA LEU A 32 42.65 -7.29 11.17
C LEU A 32 43.37 -8.04 12.30
N LEU A 33 42.87 -9.23 12.69
CA LEU A 33 43.50 -10.04 13.73
C LEU A 33 44.84 -10.62 13.25
N THR A 34 44.91 -11.02 11.98
CA THR A 34 46.17 -11.48 11.36
C THR A 34 47.18 -10.33 11.31
N ALA A 35 46.76 -9.12 10.94
CA ALA A 35 47.61 -7.94 10.96
C ALA A 35 48.09 -7.62 12.39
N ALA A 36 47.21 -7.69 13.38
CA ALA A 36 47.57 -7.51 14.79
C ALA A 36 48.63 -8.53 15.25
N SER A 37 48.54 -9.78 14.79
CA SER A 37 49.52 -10.83 15.15
C SER A 37 50.90 -10.64 14.51
N LYS A 38 51.01 -9.83 13.44
CA LYS A 38 52.27 -9.59 12.70
C LYS A 38 52.95 -8.26 13.02
N ILE A 39 52.27 -7.34 13.71
CA ILE A 39 52.85 -6.06 14.08
C ILE A 39 53.67 -6.23 15.36
N GLU A 40 54.99 -6.14 15.23
CA GLU A 40 55.91 -6.19 16.37
C GLU A 40 56.16 -4.81 17.00
N LYS A 41 55.99 -3.72 16.23
CA LYS A 41 56.18 -2.34 16.72
C LYS A 41 55.24 -1.37 15.98
N PRO A 42 54.67 -0.37 16.67
CA PRO A 42 54.69 -0.14 18.12
C PRO A 42 53.69 -1.04 18.89
N ASP A 43 54.03 -1.42 20.13
CA ASP A 43 53.31 -2.42 20.94
C ASP A 43 51.82 -2.12 21.17
N TRP A 44 51.43 -0.84 21.14
CA TRP A 44 50.03 -0.42 21.31
C TRP A 44 49.15 -0.73 20.09
N ALA A 45 49.74 -0.86 18.90
CA ALA A 45 49.00 -1.00 17.64
C ALA A 45 48.28 -2.36 17.56
N ALA A 46 48.92 -3.43 18.02
CA ALA A 46 48.31 -4.76 18.09
C ALA A 46 47.12 -4.77 19.07
N GLY A 47 47.27 -4.14 20.25
CA GLY A 47 46.18 -3.99 21.22
C GLY A 47 45.00 -3.17 20.68
N TYR A 48 45.29 -2.07 19.98
CA TYR A 48 44.26 -1.24 19.34
C TYR A 48 43.46 -2.02 18.30
N LEU A 49 44.12 -2.79 17.44
CA LEU A 49 43.46 -3.62 16.41
C LEU A 49 42.52 -4.67 17.03
N VAL A 50 42.91 -5.29 18.13
CA VAL A 50 42.07 -6.28 18.83
C VAL A 50 40.84 -5.63 19.48
N ILE A 51 41.03 -4.47 20.14
CA ILE A 51 39.92 -3.71 20.74
C ILE A 51 38.95 -3.22 19.65
N PHE A 52 39.49 -2.68 18.56
CA PHE A 52 38.70 -2.23 17.41
C PHE A 52 37.92 -3.38 16.77
N THR A 53 38.55 -4.53 16.57
CA THR A 53 37.90 -5.73 16.01
C THR A 53 36.78 -6.21 16.92
N SER A 54 37.00 -6.22 18.23
CA SER A 54 35.98 -6.59 19.23
C SER A 54 34.80 -5.61 19.22
N GLY A 55 35.07 -4.30 19.13
CA GLY A 55 34.06 -3.26 19.03
C GLY A 55 33.25 -3.35 17.73
N LEU A 56 33.90 -3.64 16.60
CA LEU A 56 33.24 -3.85 15.31
C LEU A 56 32.27 -5.03 15.36
N VAL A 57 32.67 -6.15 15.97
CA VAL A 57 31.82 -7.33 16.14
C VAL A 57 30.60 -6.99 17.02
N LEU A 58 30.81 -6.32 18.16
CA LEU A 58 29.71 -5.90 19.04
C LEU A 58 28.74 -4.94 18.36
N LEU A 59 29.26 -3.97 17.59
CA LEU A 59 28.45 -3.04 16.81
C LEU A 59 27.58 -3.79 15.81
N VAL A 60 28.15 -4.72 15.05
CA VAL A 60 27.38 -5.48 14.06
C VAL A 60 26.37 -6.41 14.72
N ILE A 61 26.71 -7.08 15.83
CA ILE A 61 25.74 -7.85 16.61
C ILE A 61 24.58 -6.95 17.08
N GLY A 62 24.88 -5.73 17.53
CA GLY A 62 23.87 -4.73 17.90
C GLY A 62 22.96 -4.34 16.72
N CYS A 63 23.55 -4.04 15.56
CA CYS A 63 22.80 -3.75 14.33
C CYS A 63 21.94 -4.93 13.88
N VAL A 64 22.47 -6.15 13.87
CA VAL A 64 21.73 -7.38 13.55
C VAL A 64 20.60 -7.59 14.55
N THR A 65 20.84 -7.34 15.85
CA THR A 65 19.80 -7.46 16.87
C THR A 65 18.68 -6.44 16.66
N LEU A 66 19.01 -5.18 16.37
CA LEU A 66 18.00 -4.17 16.02
C LEU A 66 17.24 -4.54 14.75
N MET A 67 17.94 -5.10 13.77
CA MET A 67 17.36 -5.57 12.53
C MET A 67 16.37 -6.72 12.78
N LEU A 68 16.73 -7.72 13.57
CA LEU A 68 15.92 -8.90 13.87
C LEU A 68 14.79 -8.64 14.87
N THR A 69 14.86 -7.57 15.67
CA THR A 69 13.84 -7.24 16.68
C THR A 69 12.88 -6.15 16.19
N LYS A 70 13.41 -5.00 15.74
CA LYS A 70 12.62 -3.82 15.37
C LYS A 70 12.28 -3.78 13.89
N PHE A 71 13.22 -4.14 13.03
CA PHE A 71 13.04 -4.06 11.58
C PHE A 71 12.63 -5.37 10.92
N ARG A 72 12.46 -6.45 11.70
CA ARG A 72 12.01 -7.76 11.20
C ARG A 72 10.83 -7.69 10.24
N PRO A 73 9.78 -6.88 10.49
CA PRO A 73 8.66 -6.79 9.57
C PRO A 73 9.05 -6.25 8.19
N HIS A 74 9.93 -5.25 8.15
CA HIS A 74 10.39 -4.61 6.91
C HIS A 74 11.34 -5.50 6.09
N LEU A 75 11.72 -6.66 6.63
CA LEU A 75 12.63 -7.64 6.02
C LEU A 75 11.92 -8.93 5.63
N GLN A 76 10.61 -8.98 5.86
CA GLN A 76 9.76 -10.06 5.41
C GLN A 76 9.56 -9.96 3.90
N ASP A 77 9.32 -11.12 3.29
CA ASP A 77 8.93 -11.19 1.88
C ASP A 77 7.64 -10.38 1.67
N GLY A 78 7.43 -9.78 0.49
CA GLY A 78 6.38 -8.78 0.28
C GLY A 78 4.98 -9.25 0.73
N LYS A 79 4.71 -10.55 0.64
CA LYS A 79 3.47 -11.20 1.11
C LYS A 79 3.31 -11.19 2.63
N GLU A 80 4.37 -11.51 3.37
CA GLU A 80 4.36 -11.52 4.83
C GLU A 80 4.35 -10.08 5.39
N TYR A 81 5.04 -9.14 4.73
CA TYR A 81 4.98 -7.72 5.09
C TYR A 81 3.57 -7.15 4.91
N ALA A 82 2.91 -7.44 3.77
CA ALA A 82 1.52 -7.07 3.52
C ALA A 82 0.57 -7.65 4.59
N GLN A 83 0.81 -8.89 5.02
CA GLN A 83 0.03 -9.51 6.09
C GLN A 83 0.31 -8.91 7.47
N TRP A 84 1.54 -8.50 7.77
CA TRP A 84 1.87 -7.77 9.01
C TRP A 84 1.26 -6.35 9.04
N LEU A 85 1.21 -5.66 7.90
CA LEU A 85 0.52 -4.37 7.72
C LEU A 85 -0.98 -4.51 7.97
N LYS A 86 -1.58 -5.61 7.50
CA LYS A 86 -2.97 -5.99 7.76
C LYS A 86 -3.22 -6.26 9.25
N ASP A 87 -2.35 -7.03 9.91
CA ASP A 87 -2.47 -7.34 11.35
C ASP A 87 -2.29 -6.12 12.26
N LYS A 88 -1.58 -5.08 11.80
CA LYS A 88 -1.44 -3.80 12.52
C LYS A 88 -2.61 -2.83 12.33
N GLY A 89 -3.66 -3.23 11.63
CA GLY A 89 -4.85 -2.39 11.40
C GLY A 89 -4.59 -1.18 10.53
N ARG A 90 -3.49 -1.17 9.75
CA ARG A 90 -3.27 -0.16 8.69
C ARG A 90 -3.95 -0.53 7.37
N TYR A 91 -4.54 -1.72 7.30
CA TYR A 91 -5.49 -2.13 6.28
C TYR A 91 -6.63 -2.90 6.96
N SER A 92 -7.87 -2.62 6.57
CA SER A 92 -9.08 -3.32 7.02
C SER A 92 -8.91 -4.83 6.84
N GLU A 93 -9.33 -5.61 7.85
CA GLU A 93 -9.25 -7.08 7.86
C GLU A 93 -10.01 -7.69 6.67
N GLY A 94 -9.32 -7.91 5.56
CA GLY A 94 -9.86 -8.62 4.39
C GLY A 94 -9.64 -10.13 4.48
N VAL A 95 -10.68 -10.94 4.38
CA VAL A 95 -10.61 -12.41 4.38
C VAL A 95 -9.74 -12.91 3.21
N ILE A 96 -8.84 -13.88 3.47
CA ILE A 96 -8.12 -14.61 2.41
C ILE A 96 -9.15 -15.47 1.66
N VAL A 97 -9.49 -15.09 0.43
CA VAL A 97 -10.26 -15.96 -0.46
C VAL A 97 -9.35 -17.14 -0.84
N LYS A 98 -9.58 -18.31 -0.23
CA LYS A 98 -9.08 -19.56 -0.79
C LYS A 98 -9.76 -19.77 -2.13
N GLU A 99 -8.96 -19.81 -3.18
CA GLU A 99 -9.35 -20.19 -4.53
C GLU A 99 -9.95 -21.60 -4.51
N ASN A 100 -11.28 -21.70 -4.49
CA ASN A 100 -11.96 -22.98 -4.65
C ASN A 100 -12.09 -23.28 -6.14
N LYS A 101 -11.23 -24.20 -6.59
CA LYS A 101 -11.37 -24.94 -7.84
C LYS A 101 -12.81 -25.41 -8.02
N THR A 102 -13.37 -25.03 -9.15
CA THR A 102 -14.66 -25.42 -9.70
C THR A 102 -14.94 -26.92 -9.51
N ALA A 103 -16.04 -27.24 -8.83
CA ALA A 103 -16.73 -28.51 -8.97
C ALA A 103 -18.24 -28.28 -8.84
N SER A 104 -18.92 -28.47 -9.96
CA SER A 104 -20.36 -28.43 -10.17
C SER A 104 -21.10 -29.43 -9.27
N THR A 105 -22.19 -29.04 -8.60
CA THR A 105 -23.50 -29.75 -8.64
C THR A 105 -24.61 -29.06 -7.82
N THR A 106 -25.78 -28.92 -8.47
CA THR A 106 -27.14 -29.09 -7.93
C THR A 106 -27.85 -27.92 -7.21
N PHE A 107 -28.90 -27.44 -7.89
CA PHE A 107 -29.98 -26.59 -7.38
C PHE A 107 -30.83 -27.27 -6.29
N ARG A 108 -31.22 -26.51 -5.26
CA ARG A 108 -32.48 -26.72 -4.52
C ARG A 108 -32.98 -25.42 -3.88
N ASN A 109 -34.26 -25.12 -4.13
CA ASN A 109 -35.00 -23.94 -3.69
C ASN A 109 -35.28 -23.95 -2.17
N ALA A 110 -35.21 -22.77 -1.53
CA ALA A 110 -36.11 -22.36 -0.44
C ALA A 110 -35.95 -20.86 -0.17
N SER A 111 -37.00 -20.09 -0.46
CA SER A 111 -37.15 -18.71 0.00
C SER A 111 -37.38 -18.72 1.53
N GLN A 112 -36.44 -18.19 2.30
CA GLN A 112 -36.68 -17.79 3.70
C GLN A 112 -35.63 -16.76 4.16
N SER A 113 -36.15 -15.71 4.80
CA SER A 113 -35.50 -14.59 5.50
C SER A 113 -34.48 -13.73 4.73
N ILE A 114 -35.00 -12.62 4.23
CA ILE A 114 -34.31 -11.33 4.21
C ILE A 114 -33.96 -10.97 5.67
N ASN A 115 -32.74 -10.48 5.89
CA ASN A 115 -32.06 -10.19 7.17
C ASN A 115 -31.21 -11.34 7.71
N ASP A 116 -29.98 -11.46 7.20
CA ASP A 116 -28.78 -11.48 8.04
C ASP A 116 -27.52 -11.47 7.17
N ASN A 117 -26.57 -10.60 7.54
CA ASN A 117 -25.20 -10.49 7.04
C ASN A 117 -25.02 -9.97 5.60
N LEU A 118 -25.17 -8.65 5.41
CA LEU A 118 -24.31 -7.97 4.44
C LEU A 118 -22.87 -8.09 4.95
N SER A 119 -22.15 -9.10 4.48
CA SER A 119 -20.71 -9.21 4.66
C SER A 119 -20.06 -7.92 4.15
N PRO A 120 -19.11 -7.31 4.88
CA PRO A 120 -18.41 -6.13 4.40
C PRO A 120 -17.62 -6.50 3.15
N ILE A 121 -18.17 -6.16 2.00
CA ILE A 121 -17.41 -5.84 0.79
C ILE A 121 -16.56 -4.65 1.26
N THR A 122 -15.23 -4.71 1.36
CA THR A 122 -14.31 -4.29 0.29
C THR A 122 -12.86 -4.39 0.76
N ASN A 123 -11.98 -5.03 -0.03
CA ASN A 123 -10.51 -4.87 0.10
C ASN A 123 -10.06 -3.57 -0.62
N VAL A 124 -10.67 -2.43 -0.29
CA VAL A 124 -10.37 -1.15 -0.94
C VAL A 124 -10.13 -0.13 0.16
N ASP A 125 -9.03 0.61 0.07
CA ASP A 125 -8.74 1.70 0.99
C ASP A 125 -9.48 2.97 0.55
N ILE A 126 -10.41 3.47 1.36
CA ILE A 126 -11.21 4.65 1.03
C ILE A 126 -10.78 5.79 1.95
N ASN A 127 -10.11 6.76 1.36
CA ASN A 127 -9.58 7.92 2.06
C ASN A 127 -10.40 9.17 1.76
N VAL A 128 -10.71 9.94 2.78
CA VAL A 128 -11.45 11.21 2.70
C VAL A 128 -10.53 12.35 3.10
N VAL A 129 -10.48 13.43 2.32
CA VAL A 129 -9.71 14.61 2.67
C VAL A 129 -10.12 15.17 4.04
N ASN A 130 -9.15 15.64 4.84
CA ASN A 130 -9.42 16.27 6.13
C ASN A 130 -10.03 17.67 5.93
N ILE A 131 -11.35 17.75 6.00
CA ILE A 131 -12.16 18.99 5.90
C ILE A 131 -13.23 19.00 7.00
N PHE A 132 -13.80 20.17 7.31
CA PHE A 132 -14.70 20.40 8.44
C PHE A 132 -15.90 19.44 8.52
N ASP A 133 -16.42 18.95 7.39
CA ASP A 133 -17.56 18.02 7.29
C ASP A 133 -17.15 16.60 6.87
N SER A 134 -15.86 16.25 6.91
CA SER A 134 -15.36 14.90 6.61
C SER A 134 -16.01 13.82 7.49
N GLY A 135 -16.38 14.16 8.73
CA GLY A 135 -17.12 13.26 9.62
C GLY A 135 -18.50 12.85 9.08
N ASP A 136 -19.21 13.76 8.42
CA ASP A 136 -20.51 13.47 7.80
C ASP A 136 -20.34 12.57 6.57
N MET A 137 -19.26 12.76 5.81
CA MET A 137 -18.88 11.87 4.71
C MET A 137 -18.57 10.45 5.20
N LEU A 138 -17.77 10.31 6.27
CA LEU A 138 -17.48 9.00 6.85
C LEU A 138 -18.74 8.30 7.33
N LYS A 139 -19.65 9.04 7.96
CA LYS A 139 -20.95 8.49 8.37
C LYS A 139 -21.77 8.01 7.18
N ALA A 140 -21.87 8.81 6.11
CA ALA A 140 -22.59 8.45 4.91
C ALA A 140 -22.02 7.19 4.23
N LEU A 141 -20.68 7.05 4.18
CA LEU A 141 -20.01 5.86 3.66
C LEU A 141 -20.31 4.63 4.53
N LYS A 142 -20.20 4.77 5.86
CA LYS A 142 -20.48 3.69 6.81
C LYS A 142 -21.94 3.22 6.74
N ASP A 143 -22.88 4.14 6.61
CA ASP A 143 -24.32 3.83 6.46
C ASP A 143 -24.61 3.06 5.16
N ASN A 144 -23.70 3.10 4.18
CA ASN A 144 -23.74 2.32 2.93
C ASN A 144 -22.84 1.07 2.96
N GLY A 145 -22.36 0.68 4.14
CA GLY A 145 -21.53 -0.52 4.34
C GLY A 145 -20.09 -0.37 3.87
N LEU A 146 -19.58 0.86 3.74
CA LEU A 146 -18.23 1.17 3.29
C LEU A 146 -17.39 1.68 4.47
N ASN A 147 -16.23 1.08 4.69
CA ASN A 147 -15.26 1.59 5.66
C ASN A 147 -14.36 2.63 4.99
N ALA A 148 -14.16 3.76 5.65
CA ALA A 148 -13.34 4.84 5.14
C ALA A 148 -12.67 5.58 6.31
N ASP A 149 -11.54 6.22 6.02
CA ASP A 149 -10.75 6.96 6.98
C ASP A 149 -10.49 8.39 6.50
N VAL A 150 -10.30 9.32 7.45
CA VAL A 150 -9.84 10.67 7.11
C VAL A 150 -8.33 10.66 6.89
N TYR A 151 -7.89 11.09 5.72
CA TYR A 151 -6.48 11.26 5.40
C TYR A 151 -5.91 12.47 6.14
N LYS A 152 -4.99 12.22 7.08
CA LYS A 152 -4.37 13.24 7.96
C LYS A 152 -2.84 13.27 7.79
N PRO A 153 -2.29 14.00 6.81
CA PRO A 153 -0.85 14.05 6.56
C PRO A 153 -0.06 14.97 7.51
N ASN A 154 -0.61 15.37 8.67
CA ASN A 154 -0.10 16.39 9.63
C ASN A 154 -0.55 17.85 9.39
N ASN A 155 -1.61 18.09 8.63
CA ASN A 155 -2.16 19.44 8.42
C ASN A 155 -3.47 19.64 9.19
N GLU A 156 -3.72 20.88 9.62
CA GLU A 156 -5.05 21.34 10.04
C GLU A 156 -6.08 21.06 8.94
N PRO A 157 -7.36 20.84 9.27
CA PRO A 157 -8.41 20.63 8.29
C PRO A 157 -8.44 21.76 7.26
N TYR A 158 -8.72 21.45 6.00
CA TYR A 158 -8.98 22.47 5.00
C TYR A 158 -10.24 23.28 5.38
N ASP A 159 -10.16 24.59 5.26
CA ASP A 159 -11.27 25.49 5.59
C ASP A 159 -12.42 25.45 4.56
N SER A 160 -12.18 24.91 3.35
CA SER A 160 -13.12 24.99 2.23
C SER A 160 -12.97 23.86 1.22
N HIS A 161 -14.11 23.49 0.62
CA HIS A 161 -14.23 22.52 -0.47
C HIS A 161 -13.70 23.03 -1.82
N SER A 162 -13.45 24.33 -1.97
CA SER A 162 -13.22 24.99 -3.27
C SER A 162 -12.06 24.43 -4.10
N SER A 163 -11.08 23.80 -3.45
CA SER A 163 -9.90 23.22 -4.11
C SER A 163 -9.86 21.68 -4.05
N GLN A 164 -10.91 21.04 -3.54
CA GLN A 164 -10.97 19.59 -3.29
C GLN A 164 -12.14 18.94 -4.04
N GLU A 165 -12.20 19.12 -5.36
CA GLU A 165 -13.35 18.71 -6.19
C GLU A 165 -13.14 17.39 -6.96
N ALA A 166 -12.01 16.70 -6.76
CA ALA A 166 -11.66 15.49 -7.49
C ALA A 166 -11.85 14.19 -6.69
N ILE A 167 -12.04 13.09 -7.42
CA ILE A 167 -12.02 11.71 -6.93
C ILE A 167 -10.86 11.01 -7.62
N TRP A 168 -9.86 10.58 -6.86
CA TRP A 168 -8.79 9.72 -7.37
C TRP A 168 -9.21 8.27 -7.22
N LEU A 169 -9.31 7.54 -8.33
CA LEU A 169 -9.80 6.18 -8.40
C LEU A 169 -8.66 5.22 -8.76
N GLY A 170 -8.42 4.24 -7.91
CA GLY A 170 -7.54 3.12 -8.18
C GLY A 170 -7.99 2.31 -9.40
N TYR A 171 -7.06 1.91 -10.26
CA TYR A 171 -7.34 1.19 -11.50
C TYR A 171 -7.77 -0.27 -11.26
N LEU A 172 -7.41 -0.86 -10.12
CA LEU A 172 -7.74 -2.24 -9.77
C LEU A 172 -8.99 -2.34 -8.88
N VAL A 173 -9.50 -1.21 -8.41
CA VAL A 173 -10.71 -1.14 -7.59
C VAL A 173 -11.89 -1.79 -8.31
N ASN A 174 -12.60 -2.68 -7.60
CA ASN A 174 -13.76 -3.37 -8.15
C ASN A 174 -14.85 -2.35 -8.60
N PRO A 175 -15.40 -2.46 -9.82
CA PRO A 175 -16.35 -1.48 -10.35
C PRO A 175 -17.63 -1.32 -9.52
N ALA A 176 -18.13 -2.39 -8.91
CA ALA A 176 -19.30 -2.33 -8.03
C ALA A 176 -19.05 -1.42 -6.83
N VAL A 177 -17.86 -1.57 -6.24
CA VAL A 177 -17.38 -0.76 -5.12
C VAL A 177 -17.18 0.68 -5.53
N ALA A 178 -16.44 0.91 -6.62
CA ALA A 178 -16.16 2.25 -7.12
C ALA A 178 -17.46 3.01 -7.40
N CYS A 179 -18.42 2.39 -8.09
CA CYS A 179 -19.70 3.01 -8.40
C CYS A 179 -20.48 3.35 -7.12
N ARG A 180 -20.50 2.46 -6.13
CA ARG A 180 -21.18 2.70 -4.85
C ARG A 180 -20.53 3.86 -4.09
N VAL A 181 -19.21 3.86 -3.97
CA VAL A 181 -18.45 4.92 -3.28
C VAL A 181 -18.67 6.26 -3.97
N ILE A 182 -18.52 6.33 -5.30
CA ILE A 182 -18.70 7.56 -6.07
C ILE A 182 -20.12 8.10 -5.92
N LYS A 183 -21.14 7.26 -6.01
CA LYS A 183 -22.55 7.69 -5.84
C LYS A 183 -22.82 8.21 -4.43
N THR A 184 -22.33 7.52 -3.41
CA THR A 184 -22.46 7.96 -2.02
C THR A 184 -21.74 9.29 -1.80
N ALA A 185 -20.50 9.40 -2.31
CA ALA A 185 -19.67 10.59 -2.18
C ALA A 185 -20.30 11.79 -2.88
N VAL A 186 -20.76 11.67 -4.12
CA VAL A 186 -21.38 12.80 -4.86
C VAL A 186 -22.72 13.21 -4.26
N LYS A 187 -23.47 12.28 -3.66
CA LYS A 187 -24.71 12.61 -2.94
C LYS A 187 -24.44 13.45 -1.70
N GLN A 188 -23.38 13.12 -0.95
CA GLN A 188 -23.00 13.84 0.27
C GLN A 188 -22.21 15.13 -0.02
N TRP A 189 -21.35 15.09 -1.03
CA TRP A 189 -20.48 16.18 -1.50
C TRP A 189 -20.73 16.47 -2.99
N PRO A 190 -21.77 17.27 -3.32
CA PRO A 190 -22.13 17.58 -4.71
C PRO A 190 -21.08 18.39 -5.49
N HIS A 191 -20.07 18.92 -4.81
CA HIS A 191 -18.97 19.65 -5.44
C HIS A 191 -17.96 18.73 -6.13
N LEU A 192 -17.93 17.43 -5.78
CA LEU A 192 -17.10 16.43 -6.45
C LEU A 192 -17.55 16.27 -7.89
N LYS A 193 -16.65 16.58 -8.83
CA LYS A 193 -16.99 16.64 -10.26
C LYS A 193 -15.85 16.24 -11.19
N TYR A 194 -14.70 15.83 -10.67
CA TYR A 194 -13.64 15.23 -11.48
C TYR A 194 -13.37 13.82 -10.99
N VAL A 195 -13.12 12.90 -11.92
CA VAL A 195 -12.76 11.51 -11.62
C VAL A 195 -11.55 11.16 -12.47
N HIS A 196 -10.54 10.56 -11.85
CA HIS A 196 -9.30 10.19 -12.51
C HIS A 196 -8.87 8.78 -12.11
N LEU A 197 -8.44 7.99 -13.08
CA LEU A 197 -7.82 6.69 -12.86
C LEU A 197 -6.33 6.85 -12.58
N SER A 198 -5.87 6.25 -11.47
CA SER A 198 -4.46 6.22 -11.05
C SER A 198 -3.46 5.81 -12.14
N ASN A 199 -3.84 4.96 -13.09
CA ASN A 199 -2.97 4.51 -14.18
C ASN A 199 -2.83 5.51 -15.34
N ASP A 200 -3.61 6.59 -15.35
CA ASP A 200 -3.66 7.52 -16.48
C ASP A 200 -2.94 8.87 -16.18
N GLY A 201 -2.20 8.95 -15.07
CA GLY A 201 -1.55 10.18 -14.57
C GLY A 201 -0.15 10.46 -15.11
N GLY A 202 0.36 9.67 -16.06
CA GLY A 202 1.68 9.84 -16.68
C GLY A 202 2.88 9.47 -15.80
N GLY A 203 2.65 9.14 -14.52
CA GLY A 203 3.65 8.58 -13.60
C GLY A 203 3.40 7.10 -13.31
N ASP A 204 4.35 6.49 -12.60
CA ASP A 204 4.26 5.11 -12.08
C ASP A 204 4.02 5.19 -10.56
N PRO A 205 2.76 5.35 -10.10
CA PRO A 205 2.49 5.44 -8.67
C PRO A 205 2.75 4.10 -7.98
N PRO A 206 3.01 4.08 -6.66
CA PRO A 206 3.13 2.82 -5.92
C PRO A 206 1.89 1.93 -6.11
N ASP A 207 2.07 0.61 -6.15
CA ASP A 207 1.00 -0.37 -6.43
C ASP A 207 -0.26 -0.16 -5.57
N GLU A 208 -0.07 0.21 -4.29
CA GLU A 208 -1.13 0.51 -3.32
C GLU A 208 -2.12 1.58 -3.82
N VAL A 209 -1.66 2.49 -4.68
CA VAL A 209 -2.47 3.56 -5.27
C VAL A 209 -3.55 3.01 -6.19
N HIS A 210 -3.33 1.84 -6.77
CA HIS A 210 -4.28 1.20 -7.68
C HIS A 210 -5.46 0.52 -6.95
N ASP A 211 -5.35 0.31 -5.64
CA ASP A 211 -6.36 -0.33 -4.79
C ASP A 211 -7.10 0.64 -3.85
N GLN A 212 -6.90 1.95 -4.01
CA GLN A 212 -7.50 2.98 -3.16
C GLN A 212 -8.48 3.90 -3.92
N ILE A 213 -9.39 4.51 -3.16
CA ILE A 213 -10.23 5.62 -3.60
C ILE A 213 -9.97 6.80 -2.69
N PHE A 214 -9.63 7.96 -3.25
CA PHE A 214 -9.44 9.18 -2.49
C PHE A 214 -10.52 10.21 -2.87
N LEU A 215 -11.26 10.68 -1.86
CA LEU A 215 -12.34 11.66 -2.01
C LEU A 215 -11.86 13.05 -1.58
N GLY A 216 -12.02 14.03 -2.45
CA GLY A 216 -11.63 15.41 -2.20
C GLY A 216 -10.18 15.70 -2.61
N GLY A 217 -9.81 15.27 -3.82
CA GLY A 217 -8.53 15.54 -4.44
C GLY A 217 -8.41 16.94 -5.05
N SER A 218 -7.17 17.37 -5.30
CA SER A 218 -6.82 18.68 -5.84
C SER A 218 -7.53 19.00 -7.16
N THR A 219 -8.32 20.08 -7.14
CA THR A 219 -8.97 20.64 -8.33
C THR A 219 -7.96 21.13 -9.37
N ASN A 220 -6.80 21.65 -8.94
CA ASN A 220 -5.78 22.16 -9.85
C ASN A 220 -5.12 21.00 -10.63
N THR A 221 -4.78 19.93 -9.94
CA THR A 221 -4.21 18.72 -10.55
C THR A 221 -5.20 18.10 -11.55
N ALA A 222 -6.50 18.07 -11.22
CA ALA A 222 -7.52 17.62 -12.15
C ALA A 222 -7.56 18.44 -13.45
N LYS A 223 -7.35 19.77 -13.37
CA LYS A 223 -7.30 20.64 -14.56
C LYS A 223 -6.01 20.44 -15.36
N GLU A 224 -4.87 20.27 -14.68
CA GLU A 224 -3.58 19.99 -15.32
C GLU A 224 -3.61 18.67 -16.11
N LEU A 225 -4.32 17.66 -15.60
CA LEU A 225 -4.58 16.38 -16.27
C LEU A 225 -5.65 16.47 -17.38
N GLY A 226 -6.20 17.65 -17.65
CA GLY A 226 -7.19 17.85 -18.71
C GLY A 226 -8.57 17.24 -18.40
N LEU A 227 -8.91 17.01 -17.14
CA LEU A 227 -10.19 16.38 -16.79
C LEU A 227 -11.37 17.34 -17.01
N LYS A 228 -12.43 16.82 -17.62
CA LYS A 228 -13.72 17.48 -17.81
C LYS A 228 -14.61 17.21 -16.61
N LYS A 229 -15.46 18.19 -16.29
CA LYS A 229 -16.43 18.09 -15.20
C LYS A 229 -17.50 17.04 -15.52
N TRP A 230 -17.77 16.17 -14.56
CA TRP A 230 -18.90 15.26 -14.56
C TRP A 230 -20.17 16.00 -14.16
N THR A 231 -21.26 15.68 -14.84
CA THR A 231 -22.61 16.15 -14.49
C THR A 231 -23.34 15.12 -13.64
N PRO A 232 -24.42 15.49 -12.92
CA PRO A 232 -25.26 14.51 -12.21
C PRO A 232 -25.78 13.39 -13.12
N GLN A 233 -26.01 13.67 -14.40
CA GLN A 233 -26.41 12.67 -15.40
C GLN A 233 -25.28 11.69 -15.72
N ASP A 234 -24.03 12.15 -15.71
CA ASP A 234 -22.87 11.27 -15.92
C ASP A 234 -22.70 10.30 -14.75
N PHE A 235 -22.81 10.78 -13.51
CA PHE A 235 -22.79 9.93 -12.32
C PHE A 235 -23.97 8.95 -12.27
N GLY A 236 -25.15 9.38 -12.76
CA GLY A 236 -26.32 8.52 -12.88
C GLY A 236 -26.15 7.33 -13.83
N LYS A 237 -25.21 7.41 -14.79
CA LYS A 237 -24.90 6.32 -15.72
C LYS A 237 -24.03 5.23 -15.09
N LEU A 238 -23.35 5.51 -13.98
CA LEU A 238 -22.54 4.51 -13.28
C LEU A 238 -23.44 3.39 -12.73
N SER A 239 -23.02 2.14 -12.85
CA SER A 239 -23.80 0.98 -12.40
C SER A 239 -22.89 -0.02 -11.69
N GLU A 240 -23.37 -0.59 -10.58
CA GLU A 240 -22.61 -1.58 -9.82
C GLU A 240 -22.40 -2.90 -10.60
N PHE A 241 -23.11 -3.09 -11.71
CA PHE A 241 -22.97 -4.26 -12.58
C PHE A 241 -21.98 -4.05 -13.74
N MET A 242 -21.33 -2.89 -13.81
CA MET A 242 -20.32 -2.63 -14.83
C MET A 242 -19.09 -3.53 -14.64
N ASN A 243 -18.44 -3.87 -15.75
CA ASN A 243 -17.09 -4.44 -15.71
C ASN A 243 -16.02 -3.33 -15.66
N TRP A 244 -14.75 -3.73 -15.48
CA TRP A 244 -13.62 -2.79 -15.40
C TRP A 244 -13.49 -1.94 -16.66
N ASP A 245 -13.58 -2.55 -17.84
CA ASP A 245 -13.42 -1.85 -19.12
C ASP A 245 -14.51 -0.79 -19.32
N GLU A 246 -15.76 -1.11 -18.98
CA GLU A 246 -16.89 -0.19 -19.03
C GLU A 246 -16.68 1.00 -18.09
N LEU A 247 -16.32 0.75 -16.83
CA LEU A 247 -16.06 1.83 -15.87
C LEU A 247 -14.89 2.71 -16.34
N HIS A 248 -13.79 2.09 -16.76
CA HIS A 248 -12.60 2.82 -17.20
C HIS A 248 -12.86 3.64 -18.46
N ALA A 249 -13.59 3.09 -19.43
CA ALA A 249 -13.99 3.82 -20.63
C ALA A 249 -14.81 5.06 -20.27
N ARG A 250 -15.79 4.93 -19.36
CA ARG A 250 -16.61 6.07 -18.89
C ARG A 250 -15.77 7.16 -18.22
N VAL A 251 -14.77 6.77 -17.44
CA VAL A 251 -13.86 7.75 -16.81
C VAL A 251 -13.03 8.48 -17.87
N ARG A 252 -12.48 7.74 -18.84
CA ARG A 252 -11.65 8.29 -19.91
C ARG A 252 -12.43 9.14 -20.92
N GLU A 253 -13.73 8.93 -21.10
CA GLU A 253 -14.60 9.85 -21.88
C GLU A 253 -14.56 11.29 -21.36
N LYS A 254 -14.20 11.48 -20.08
CA LYS A 254 -14.10 12.79 -19.44
C LYS A 254 -12.68 13.34 -19.42
N TYR A 255 -11.77 12.78 -20.21
CA TYR A 255 -10.45 13.35 -20.41
C TYR A 255 -10.50 14.25 -21.65
N SER A 256 -9.60 15.22 -21.74
CA SER A 256 -9.52 16.15 -22.89
C SER A 256 -8.54 15.66 -23.92
#